data_AF-A0A8T4LT69-F1
#
_entry.id   AF-A0A8T4LT69-F1
#
_cell.length_a   1.000
_cell.length_b   1.000
_cell.length_c   1.000
_cell.angle_alpha   90.00
_cell.angle_beta   90.00
_cell.angle_gamma   90.00
#
_symmetry.space_group_name_H-M   'P 1'
#
loop_
_entity.id
_entity.type
_entity.pdbx_description
1 polymer ?
#
loop_
_entity_poly.entity_id
_entity_poly.type
_entity_poly.pdbx_seq_one_letter_code
_entity_poly.pdbx_strand_id
1 'polypeptide(L)'
;MRLKALVAIALLLSLSQAVFAEDNQTAVQEAEKALPDLFFETIKTPAKAVAGNEVFITAGIKNAGSADAAPFFAYLYALPQFFAPKEESVWNGDCTITKRQGYFTNRVLQPGQSVQLTFGVSCKKPGTKKFLLKADFFNKVKESEEDNNIAKVAIEFESGPQTDCADSDGGVTPFEKGLITQGKKTGGDYCSGKFLREYYCNKNGNLANQVMQCEKGCLNGACQK
;
A
#
# COMPACT_ATOMS: atom_id res chain seq x y z
N MET A 1 26.85 3.43 82.74
CA MET A 1 25.55 3.89 82.19
C MET A 1 25.86 4.76 80.98
N ARG A 2 25.16 4.52 79.86
CA ARG A 2 25.37 5.06 78.48
C ARG A 2 25.64 6.58 78.45
N LEU A 3 26.38 7.21 77.51
CA LEU A 3 26.06 7.33 76.08
C LEU A 3 27.13 8.19 75.33
N LYS A 4 27.59 7.70 74.16
CA LYS A 4 28.00 8.36 72.87
C LYS A 4 28.72 9.73 72.84
N ALA A 5 29.87 9.80 72.14
CA ALA A 5 30.05 10.60 70.90
C ALA A 5 31.42 10.32 70.21
N LEU A 6 31.36 9.88 68.94
CA LEU A 6 32.43 9.89 67.92
C LEU A 6 32.18 11.11 66.99
N VAL A 7 33.08 11.69 66.19
CA VAL A 7 34.54 11.65 65.99
C VAL A 7 34.89 12.89 65.12
N ALA A 8 36.18 13.25 65.15
CA ALA A 8 36.87 14.36 64.52
C ALA A 8 36.83 14.48 62.98
N ILE A 9 37.09 15.69 62.48
CA ILE A 9 37.63 15.99 61.15
C ILE A 9 38.79 16.98 61.34
N ALA A 10 40.01 16.57 61.00
CA ALA A 10 41.19 17.43 60.95
C ALA A 10 41.50 17.80 59.49
N LEU A 11 41.79 19.08 59.26
CA LEU A 11 42.11 19.69 57.98
C LEU A 11 43.49 20.39 58.08
N LEU A 12 44.16 20.53 56.91
CA LEU A 12 45.29 21.40 56.53
C LEU A 12 46.61 20.62 56.28
N LEU A 13 47.04 20.42 55.03
CA LEU A 13 47.63 21.31 53.99
C LEU A 13 49.12 21.63 54.20
N SER A 14 49.98 21.23 53.25
CA SER A 14 51.13 22.02 52.79
C SER A 14 51.60 21.58 51.38
N LEU A 15 52.29 22.50 50.69
CA LEU A 15 52.30 22.76 49.24
C LEU A 15 53.43 22.11 48.37
N SER A 16 53.17 22.19 47.06
CA SER A 16 54.10 22.27 45.89
C SER A 16 54.35 20.94 45.15
N GLN A 17 54.39 20.85 43.82
CA GLN A 17 54.72 21.83 42.77
C GLN A 17 53.81 21.69 41.54
N ALA A 18 53.68 22.78 40.79
CA ALA A 18 53.01 22.84 39.51
C ALA A 18 53.77 22.02 38.44
N VAL A 19 53.03 21.17 37.72
CA VAL A 19 53.33 20.80 36.34
C VAL A 19 52.09 21.17 35.55
N PHE A 20 52.12 22.33 34.89
CA PHE A 20 51.15 22.64 33.86
C PHE A 20 51.52 21.80 32.64
N ALA A 21 50.87 20.66 32.46
CA ALA A 21 50.71 20.12 31.12
C ALA A 21 49.66 21.01 30.44
N GLU A 22 50.13 21.93 29.59
CA GLU A 22 49.30 22.45 28.51
C GLU A 22 49.03 21.29 27.54
N ASP A 23 48.06 20.45 27.88
CA ASP A 23 47.36 19.69 26.87
C ASP A 23 46.47 20.70 26.14
N ASN A 24 47.08 21.44 25.21
CA ASN A 24 46.39 22.05 24.10
C ASN A 24 45.87 20.93 23.20
N GLN A 25 44.89 20.18 23.72
CA GLN A 25 44.09 19.25 22.97
C GLN A 25 43.16 20.12 22.12
N THR A 26 43.70 20.59 21.00
CA THR A 26 42.90 21.05 19.87
C THR A 26 42.03 19.84 19.53
N ALA A 27 40.78 19.85 20.01
CA ALA A 27 39.78 18.90 19.60
C ALA A 27 39.64 19.05 18.08
N VAL A 28 40.34 18.18 17.35
CA VAL A 28 40.04 17.93 15.96
C VAL A 28 38.70 17.21 16.00
N GLN A 29 37.61 17.98 16.05
CA GLN A 29 36.31 17.43 15.74
C GLN A 29 36.42 16.98 14.28
N GLU A 30 36.55 15.67 14.07
CA GLU A 30 36.25 15.09 12.77
C GLU A 30 34.86 15.60 12.41
N ALA A 31 34.78 16.49 11.42
CA ALA A 31 33.50 16.93 10.90
C ALA A 31 32.76 15.68 10.45
N GLU A 32 31.66 15.36 11.14
CA GLU A 32 30.81 14.24 10.78
C GLU A 32 30.46 14.39 9.29
N LYS A 33 30.77 13.36 8.52
CA LYS A 33 30.60 13.41 7.07
C LYS A 33 29.15 13.77 6.75
N ALA A 34 28.93 14.93 6.15
CA ALA A 34 27.60 15.36 5.77
C ALA A 34 26.99 14.40 4.76
N LEU A 35 25.82 13.86 5.09
CA LEU A 35 25.05 12.93 4.25
C LEU A 35 23.60 13.44 4.13
N PRO A 36 22.94 13.21 2.98
CA PRO A 36 21.50 13.36 2.86
C PRO A 36 20.75 12.33 3.71
N ASP A 37 19.48 12.58 3.98
CA ASP A 37 18.58 11.70 4.73
C ASP A 37 17.16 11.82 4.19
N LEU A 38 16.80 11.00 3.20
CA LEU A 38 15.50 11.01 2.57
C LEU A 38 14.51 10.23 3.43
N PHE A 39 13.38 10.84 3.76
CA PHE A 39 12.31 10.12 4.44
C PHE A 39 10.94 10.63 4.00
N PHE A 40 9.91 9.84 4.25
CA PHE A 40 8.53 10.25 3.98
C PHE A 40 8.01 11.16 5.11
N GLU A 41 8.00 12.46 4.88
CA GLU A 41 7.43 13.47 5.80
C GLU A 41 5.89 13.42 5.81
N THR A 42 5.27 13.18 4.65
CA THR A 42 3.81 13.07 4.55
C THR A 42 3.40 11.96 3.59
N ILE A 43 2.30 11.27 3.90
CA ILE A 43 1.67 10.30 3.00
C ILE A 43 0.16 10.49 3.06
N LYS A 44 -0.43 10.83 1.92
CA LYS A 44 -1.87 10.98 1.74
C LYS A 44 -2.37 9.83 0.87
N THR A 45 -3.18 8.97 1.45
CA THR A 45 -3.80 7.83 0.78
C THR A 45 -5.31 7.85 1.01
N PRO A 46 -6.14 7.53 0.01
CA PRO A 46 -7.55 7.27 0.26
C PRO A 46 -7.69 6.02 1.13
N ALA A 47 -8.54 6.06 2.15
CA ALA A 47 -8.82 4.88 2.97
C ALA A 47 -9.59 3.82 2.17
N LYS A 48 -10.47 4.27 1.27
CA LYS A 48 -11.38 3.44 0.48
C LYS A 48 -11.37 3.85 -0.99
N ALA A 49 -11.55 2.89 -1.88
CA ALA A 49 -11.61 3.06 -3.33
C ALA A 49 -12.58 2.05 -3.95
N VAL A 50 -13.13 2.34 -5.12
CA VAL A 50 -13.90 1.34 -5.88
C VAL A 50 -12.94 0.49 -6.72
N ALA A 51 -13.08 -0.83 -6.66
CA ALA A 51 -12.33 -1.75 -7.51
C ALA A 51 -12.54 -1.43 -9.00
N GLY A 52 -11.44 -1.37 -9.75
CA GLY A 52 -11.38 -0.96 -11.16
C GLY A 52 -11.06 0.53 -11.34
N ASN A 53 -11.40 1.39 -10.37
CA ASN A 53 -11.09 2.81 -10.46
C ASN A 53 -9.61 3.08 -10.18
N GLU A 54 -9.07 4.10 -10.85
CA GLU A 54 -7.78 4.66 -10.51
C GLU A 54 -7.90 5.55 -9.26
N VAL A 55 -6.94 5.40 -8.36
CA VAL A 55 -6.77 6.23 -7.17
C VAL A 55 -5.33 6.68 -7.04
N PHE A 56 -5.11 7.76 -6.28
CA PHE A 56 -3.80 8.39 -6.14
C PHE A 56 -3.30 8.38 -4.71
N ILE A 57 -2.02 8.04 -4.54
CA ILE A 57 -1.26 8.19 -3.29
C ILE A 57 -0.28 9.35 -3.50
N THR A 58 -0.31 10.34 -2.60
CA THR A 58 0.63 11.47 -2.63
C THR A 58 1.59 11.38 -1.47
N ALA A 59 2.89 11.42 -1.74
CA ALA A 59 3.93 11.33 -0.72
C ALA A 59 4.84 12.56 -0.78
N GLY A 60 5.06 13.20 0.38
CA GLY A 60 6.08 14.22 0.58
C GLY A 60 7.36 13.56 1.07
N ILE A 61 8.44 13.68 0.30
CA ILE A 61 9.77 13.16 0.63
C ILE A 61 10.64 14.35 0.99
N LYS A 62 11.27 14.29 2.15
CA LYS A 62 12.12 15.36 2.67
C LYS A 62 13.55 14.87 2.82
N ASN A 63 14.51 15.75 2.57
CA ASN A 63 15.90 15.55 2.97
C ASN A 63 16.11 16.15 4.38
N ALA A 64 16.14 15.33 5.43
CA ALA A 64 16.47 15.74 6.80
C ALA A 64 17.99 15.81 7.07
N GLY A 65 18.81 15.36 6.11
CA GLY A 65 20.24 15.27 6.25
C GLY A 65 20.92 16.64 6.12
N SER A 66 22.24 16.63 6.30
CA SER A 66 23.07 17.82 6.26
C SER A 66 23.77 18.05 4.92
N ALA A 67 23.60 17.14 3.95
CA ALA A 67 24.10 17.28 2.57
C ALA A 67 22.97 17.22 1.54
N ASP A 68 23.26 17.73 0.35
CA ASP A 68 22.37 17.66 -0.81
C ASP A 68 22.13 16.20 -1.25
N ALA A 69 20.87 15.84 -1.48
CA ALA A 69 20.52 14.56 -2.08
C ALA A 69 20.52 14.66 -3.61
N ALA A 70 21.27 13.77 -4.27
CA ALA A 70 21.23 13.64 -5.72
C ALA A 70 19.82 13.20 -6.21
N PRO A 71 19.47 13.42 -7.49
CA PRO A 71 18.21 12.94 -8.05
C PRO A 71 18.00 11.44 -7.82
N PHE A 72 16.77 11.05 -7.46
CA PHE A 72 16.45 9.68 -7.04
C PHE A 72 15.10 9.19 -7.59
N PHE A 73 14.95 7.87 -7.68
CA PHE A 73 13.70 7.21 -8.09
C PHE A 73 12.87 6.88 -6.85
N ALA A 74 11.57 7.22 -6.86
CA ALA A 74 10.64 6.81 -5.81
C ALA A 74 9.60 5.85 -6.40
N TYR A 75 9.52 4.62 -5.91
CA TYR A 75 8.64 3.59 -6.49
C TYR A 75 7.50 3.21 -5.53
N LEU A 76 6.32 2.98 -6.11
CA LEU A 76 5.17 2.35 -5.46
C LEU A 76 5.01 0.93 -6.02
N TYR A 77 4.81 -0.05 -5.14
CA TYR A 77 4.54 -1.43 -5.53
C TYR A 77 3.43 -2.06 -4.71
N ALA A 78 2.64 -2.93 -5.34
CA ALA A 78 1.62 -3.71 -4.66
C ALA A 78 2.24 -4.96 -4.00
N LEU A 79 1.80 -5.30 -2.79
CA LEU A 79 2.21 -6.53 -2.10
C LEU A 79 1.21 -7.68 -2.41
N PRO A 80 1.66 -8.94 -2.56
CA PRO A 80 2.97 -9.47 -2.18
C PRO A 80 3.89 -9.62 -3.39
N GLN A 81 4.18 -8.58 -4.17
CA GLN A 81 5.15 -8.75 -5.26
C GLN A 81 6.60 -8.99 -4.78
N PHE A 82 6.89 -8.91 -3.47
CA PHE A 82 8.25 -9.11 -2.92
C PHE A 82 8.35 -9.74 -1.51
N PHE A 83 7.23 -10.12 -0.86
CA PHE A 83 7.25 -10.79 0.46
C PHE A 83 6.83 -12.26 0.42
N ALA A 84 6.76 -12.86 -0.77
CA ALA A 84 6.72 -14.32 -0.84
C ALA A 84 8.16 -14.83 -0.63
N PRO A 85 8.47 -15.59 0.43
CA PRO A 85 9.58 -16.52 0.34
C PRO A 85 9.41 -17.34 -0.96
N LYS A 86 10.52 -17.65 -1.62
CA LYS A 86 10.53 -18.56 -2.78
C LYS A 86 9.58 -19.74 -2.50
N GLU A 87 8.70 -20.03 -3.48
CA GLU A 87 7.63 -21.06 -3.51
C GLU A 87 6.17 -20.59 -3.38
N GLU A 88 5.85 -19.29 -3.46
CA GLU A 88 4.50 -18.85 -3.92
C GLU A 88 4.61 -17.64 -4.85
N SER A 89 4.88 -17.92 -6.12
CA SER A 89 4.83 -16.94 -7.21
C SER A 89 3.38 -16.60 -7.55
N VAL A 90 2.68 -15.89 -6.67
CA VAL A 90 1.34 -15.38 -6.98
C VAL A 90 1.46 -14.03 -7.69
N TRP A 91 1.74 -14.07 -8.99
CA TRP A 91 1.56 -12.93 -9.88
C TRP A 91 0.04 -12.68 -10.05
N ASN A 92 -0.59 -12.00 -9.09
CA ASN A 92 -2.05 -11.85 -9.15
C ASN A 92 -2.54 -10.81 -10.16
N GLY A 93 -1.68 -9.92 -10.68
CA GLY A 93 -2.09 -8.89 -11.65
C GLY A 93 -3.28 -8.01 -11.21
N ASP A 94 -3.67 -8.10 -9.94
CA ASP A 94 -4.90 -7.51 -9.41
C ASP A 94 -4.80 -5.98 -9.41
N CYS A 95 -3.63 -5.46 -9.06
CA CYS A 95 -3.34 -4.04 -8.97
C CYS A 95 -2.30 -3.65 -10.02
N THR A 96 -2.57 -2.56 -10.72
CA THR A 96 -1.69 -1.94 -11.71
C THR A 96 -1.25 -0.58 -11.20
N ILE A 97 0.06 -0.32 -11.21
CA ILE A 97 0.60 1.02 -10.98
C ILE A 97 0.42 1.81 -12.28
N THR A 98 -0.57 2.69 -12.31
CA THR A 98 -1.00 3.45 -13.49
C THR A 98 -0.19 4.72 -13.70
N LYS A 99 0.36 5.30 -12.62
CA LYS A 99 1.26 6.46 -12.67
C LYS A 99 2.48 6.23 -11.79
N ARG A 100 3.65 6.20 -12.42
CA ARG A 100 4.97 6.21 -11.77
C ARG A 100 5.52 7.63 -11.78
N GLN A 101 6.16 8.05 -10.69
CA GLN A 101 6.86 9.33 -10.60
C GLN A 101 8.22 9.11 -9.93
N GLY A 102 9.16 9.98 -10.21
CA GLY A 102 10.42 10.09 -9.47
C GLY A 102 10.88 11.54 -9.50
N TYR A 103 11.91 11.85 -8.73
CA TYR A 103 12.47 13.20 -8.69
C TYR A 103 13.63 13.29 -9.68
N PHE A 104 13.32 13.70 -10.92
CA PHE A 104 14.27 13.81 -12.04
C PHE A 104 14.50 15.25 -12.47
N THR A 105 14.75 16.14 -11.53
CA THR A 105 15.23 17.46 -11.90
C THR A 105 16.76 17.41 -12.04
N ASN A 106 17.35 18.27 -12.87
CA ASN A 106 18.81 18.52 -12.82
C ASN A 106 19.23 19.23 -11.51
N ARG A 107 18.39 19.20 -10.48
CA ARG A 107 18.58 19.84 -9.18
C ARG A 107 18.57 18.76 -8.10
N VAL A 108 19.44 18.98 -7.13
CA VAL A 108 19.47 18.23 -5.88
C VAL A 108 18.27 18.59 -4.99
N LEU A 109 17.94 17.73 -4.04
CA LEU A 109 17.03 18.08 -2.94
C LEU A 109 17.89 18.54 -1.76
N GLN A 110 17.86 19.83 -1.46
CA GLN A 110 18.75 20.41 -0.45
C GLN A 110 18.32 20.03 0.98
N PRO A 111 19.22 20.13 1.98
CA PRO A 111 18.87 19.98 3.39
C PRO A 111 17.61 20.76 3.77
N GLY A 112 16.67 20.09 4.43
CA GLY A 112 15.40 20.63 4.88
C GLY A 112 14.32 20.78 3.81
N GLN A 113 14.61 20.56 2.52
CA GLN A 113 13.63 20.65 1.45
C GLN A 113 12.78 19.40 1.32
N SER A 114 11.53 19.60 0.88
CA SER A 114 10.58 18.52 0.58
C SER A 114 10.13 18.57 -0.87
N VAL A 115 9.92 17.41 -1.47
CA VAL A 115 9.26 17.23 -2.77
C VAL A 115 7.98 16.41 -2.60
N GLN A 116 6.91 16.77 -3.30
CA GLN A 116 5.70 15.97 -3.37
C GLN A 116 5.64 15.16 -4.67
N LEU A 117 5.40 13.86 -4.54
CA LEU A 117 5.22 12.93 -5.65
C LEU A 117 3.84 12.27 -5.59
N THR A 118 3.24 12.00 -6.74
CA THR A 118 1.92 11.36 -6.83
C THR A 118 1.96 10.08 -7.64
N PHE A 119 1.52 8.99 -7.04
CA PHE A 119 1.48 7.65 -7.62
C PHE A 119 0.03 7.25 -7.89
N GLY A 120 -0.21 6.65 -9.05
CA GLY A 120 -1.52 6.17 -9.48
C GLY A 120 -1.59 4.66 -9.36
N VAL A 121 -2.71 4.15 -8.85
CA VAL A 121 -2.97 2.71 -8.76
C VAL A 121 -4.42 2.40 -9.07
N SER A 122 -4.67 1.29 -9.77
CA SER A 122 -6.00 0.72 -9.97
C SER A 122 -5.96 -0.77 -9.65
N CYS A 123 -6.90 -1.24 -8.84
CA CYS A 123 -7.04 -2.66 -8.48
C CYS A 123 -8.36 -3.22 -8.95
N LYS A 124 -8.36 -4.26 -9.79
CA LYS A 124 -9.56 -4.86 -10.41
C LYS A 124 -10.44 -5.61 -9.42
N LYS A 125 -9.86 -6.17 -8.37
CA LYS A 125 -10.57 -6.98 -7.37
C LYS A 125 -10.73 -6.20 -6.07
N PRO A 126 -11.90 -6.30 -5.42
CA PRO A 126 -12.10 -5.80 -4.07
C PRO A 126 -11.15 -6.43 -3.04
N GLY A 127 -11.19 -5.87 -1.83
CA GLY A 127 -10.41 -6.24 -0.67
C GLY A 127 -9.31 -5.23 -0.33
N THR A 128 -8.76 -5.36 0.87
CA THR A 128 -7.65 -4.53 1.34
C THR A 128 -6.37 -4.87 0.58
N LYS A 129 -5.85 -3.89 -0.15
CA LYS A 129 -4.60 -4.00 -0.90
C LYS A 129 -3.52 -3.20 -0.18
N LYS A 130 -2.35 -3.82 -0.02
CA LYS A 130 -1.19 -3.22 0.64
C LYS A 130 -0.18 -2.80 -0.41
N PHE A 131 0.43 -1.65 -0.19
CA PHE A 131 1.47 -1.11 -1.05
C PHE A 131 2.68 -0.71 -0.22
N LEU A 132 3.82 -0.65 -0.88
CA LEU A 132 5.06 -0.19 -0.30
C LEU A 132 5.63 0.89 -1.20
N LEU A 133 5.97 2.00 -0.58
CA LEU A 133 6.61 3.17 -1.14
C LEU A 133 8.09 3.08 -0.75
N LYS A 134 8.98 3.33 -1.70
CA LYS A 134 10.41 3.42 -1.45
C LYS A 134 10.98 4.61 -2.21
N ALA A 135 11.50 5.60 -1.50
CA ALA A 135 12.38 6.62 -2.05
C ALA A 135 13.79 6.03 -2.22
N ASP A 136 14.58 6.61 -3.13
CA ASP A 136 15.84 6.04 -3.61
C ASP A 136 15.79 4.52 -3.86
N PHE A 137 14.88 4.10 -4.74
CA PHE A 137 14.61 2.69 -5.00
C PHE A 137 15.86 1.87 -5.35
N PHE A 138 16.81 2.45 -6.08
CA PHE A 138 18.04 1.80 -6.53
C PHE A 138 19.19 1.90 -5.51
N ASN A 139 18.96 2.50 -4.35
CA ASN A 139 19.96 2.72 -3.31
C ASN A 139 21.23 3.38 -3.88
N LYS A 140 21.05 4.53 -4.54
CA LYS A 140 22.10 5.29 -5.24
C LYS A 140 22.52 6.53 -4.49
N VAL A 141 21.63 7.12 -3.71
CA VAL A 141 21.95 8.17 -2.77
C VAL A 141 22.45 7.48 -1.51
N LYS A 142 23.68 7.76 -1.10
CA LYS A 142 24.16 7.25 0.19
C LYS A 142 23.63 8.16 1.29
N GLU A 143 22.84 7.61 2.18
CA GLU A 143 22.09 8.36 3.20
C GLU A 143 22.71 8.15 4.59
N SER A 144 22.33 8.98 5.57
CA SER A 144 22.70 8.76 6.97
C SER A 144 21.90 7.60 7.59
N GLU A 145 20.66 7.40 7.14
CA GLU A 145 19.81 6.27 7.48
C GLU A 145 19.19 5.74 6.19
N GLU A 146 19.36 4.45 5.91
CA GLU A 146 19.03 3.86 4.59
C GLU A 146 17.61 3.25 4.55
N ASP A 147 16.99 3.07 5.72
CA ASP A 147 15.70 2.36 5.84
C ASP A 147 14.51 3.27 6.18
N ASN A 148 14.74 4.56 6.50
CA ASN A 148 13.68 5.54 6.81
C ASN A 148 12.99 6.12 5.56
N ASN A 149 13.48 5.76 4.37
CA ASN A 149 12.96 6.15 3.07
C ASN A 149 11.93 5.13 2.52
N ILE A 150 11.38 4.25 3.39
CA ILE A 150 10.44 3.16 3.06
C ILE A 150 9.12 3.31 3.86
N ALA A 151 7.97 3.21 3.20
CA ALA A 151 6.66 3.29 3.87
C ALA A 151 5.62 2.30 3.33
N LYS A 152 4.85 1.69 4.23
CA LYS A 152 3.74 0.77 3.89
C LYS A 152 2.40 1.48 4.00
N VAL A 153 1.55 1.34 2.99
CA VAL A 153 0.17 1.87 3.00
C VAL A 153 -0.84 0.80 2.63
N ALA A 154 -2.09 1.01 2.98
CA ALA A 154 -3.19 0.13 2.62
C ALA A 154 -4.39 0.94 2.11
N ILE A 155 -5.09 0.38 1.13
CA ILE A 155 -6.34 0.93 0.59
C ILE A 155 -7.35 -0.22 0.57
N GLU A 156 -8.54 0.01 1.10
CA GLU A 156 -9.66 -0.91 0.96
C GLU A 156 -10.35 -0.66 -0.39
N PHE A 157 -10.22 -1.62 -1.33
CA PHE A 157 -10.97 -1.57 -2.57
C PHE A 157 -12.33 -2.24 -2.35
N GLU A 158 -13.41 -1.47 -2.39
CA GLU A 158 -14.77 -1.97 -2.33
C GLU A 158 -15.20 -2.50 -3.70
N SER A 159 -16.17 -3.41 -3.73
CA SER A 159 -16.87 -3.68 -4.99
C SER A 159 -17.43 -2.38 -5.54
N GLY A 160 -17.28 -2.16 -6.85
CA GLY A 160 -18.03 -1.10 -7.51
C GLY A 160 -19.53 -1.29 -7.29
N PRO A 161 -20.35 -0.29 -7.64
CA PRO A 161 -21.80 -0.40 -7.52
C PRO A 161 -22.23 -1.70 -8.21
N GLN A 162 -22.58 -2.70 -7.41
CA GLN A 162 -23.14 -3.96 -7.87
C GLN A 162 -24.41 -3.56 -8.59
N THR A 163 -24.54 -3.83 -9.89
CA THR A 163 -25.87 -3.78 -10.49
C THR A 163 -26.63 -4.89 -9.77
N ASP A 164 -27.52 -4.54 -8.85
CA ASP A 164 -28.30 -5.45 -8.00
C ASP A 164 -29.00 -6.50 -8.86
N CYS A 165 -28.28 -7.55 -9.21
CA CYS A 165 -28.78 -8.70 -9.91
C CYS A 165 -29.31 -9.62 -8.83
N ALA A 166 -30.64 -9.74 -8.77
CA ALA A 166 -31.32 -10.74 -7.98
C ALA A 166 -31.90 -11.79 -8.91
N ASP A 167 -31.69 -13.05 -8.55
CA ASP A 167 -32.08 -14.24 -9.30
C ASP A 167 -33.03 -15.06 -8.43
N SER A 168 -34.22 -15.39 -8.93
CA SER A 168 -35.30 -15.95 -8.11
C SER A 168 -35.16 -17.45 -7.82
N ASP A 169 -34.45 -18.19 -8.68
CA ASP A 169 -34.24 -19.64 -8.61
C ASP A 169 -32.76 -20.01 -8.41
N GLY A 170 -31.85 -19.06 -8.61
CA GLY A 170 -30.54 -19.07 -7.99
C GLY A 170 -29.50 -19.87 -8.78
N GLY A 171 -29.03 -19.29 -9.88
CA GLY A 171 -28.01 -19.87 -10.74
C GLY A 171 -28.61 -20.47 -11.99
N VAL A 172 -28.04 -21.59 -12.45
CA VAL A 172 -28.51 -22.27 -13.67
C VAL A 172 -29.40 -23.44 -13.26
N THR A 173 -30.71 -23.23 -13.29
CA THR A 173 -31.80 -24.09 -12.81
C THR A 173 -32.79 -24.41 -13.94
N PRO A 174 -32.41 -25.26 -14.91
CA PRO A 174 -33.10 -25.39 -16.19
C PRO A 174 -34.51 -25.98 -16.16
N PHE A 175 -34.97 -26.47 -15.01
CA PHE A 175 -36.29 -27.09 -14.84
C PHE A 175 -37.25 -26.23 -14.03
N GLU A 176 -36.80 -25.07 -13.57
CA GLU A 176 -37.59 -24.06 -12.89
C GLU A 176 -37.51 -22.78 -13.71
N LYS A 177 -38.50 -21.89 -13.56
CA LYS A 177 -38.48 -20.62 -14.27
C LYS A 177 -37.88 -19.56 -13.35
N GLY A 178 -36.76 -19.00 -13.75
CA GLY A 178 -36.09 -17.89 -13.11
C GLY A 178 -36.57 -16.52 -13.55
N LEU A 179 -36.50 -15.57 -12.62
CA LEU A 179 -36.66 -14.14 -12.82
C LEU A 179 -35.41 -13.41 -12.35
N ILE A 180 -34.89 -12.56 -13.22
CA ILE A 180 -33.84 -11.61 -12.92
C ILE A 180 -34.44 -10.23 -12.65
N THR A 181 -34.02 -9.65 -11.53
CA THR A 181 -34.17 -8.23 -11.27
C THR A 181 -32.80 -7.56 -11.38
N GLN A 182 -32.67 -6.51 -12.21
CA GLN A 182 -31.48 -5.67 -12.28
C GLN A 182 -31.91 -4.19 -12.19
N GLY A 183 -31.74 -3.58 -11.01
CA GLY A 183 -32.28 -2.25 -10.73
C GLY A 183 -33.81 -2.23 -10.87
N LYS A 184 -34.35 -1.41 -11.80
CA LYS A 184 -35.81 -1.34 -12.08
C LYS A 184 -36.29 -2.27 -13.19
N LYS A 185 -35.39 -3.03 -13.82
CA LYS A 185 -35.73 -3.92 -14.94
C LYS A 185 -35.93 -5.33 -14.40
N THR A 186 -37.04 -5.95 -14.78
CA THR A 186 -37.35 -7.36 -14.50
C THR A 186 -37.44 -8.11 -15.82
N GLY A 187 -36.74 -9.24 -15.92
CA GLY A 187 -36.74 -10.18 -17.05
C GLY A 187 -36.48 -11.59 -16.51
N GLY A 188 -36.33 -12.60 -17.35
CA GLY A 188 -36.07 -13.95 -16.84
C GLY A 188 -35.98 -14.98 -17.94
N ASP A 189 -36.04 -16.24 -17.54
CA ASP A 189 -35.86 -17.36 -18.44
C ASP A 189 -36.92 -17.43 -19.50
N TYR A 190 -36.48 -17.80 -20.70
CA TYR A 190 -37.40 -17.93 -21.82
C TYR A 190 -37.01 -19.06 -22.77
N CYS A 191 -38.05 -19.60 -23.40
CA CYS A 191 -37.91 -20.62 -24.42
C CYS A 191 -37.84 -20.00 -25.82
N SER A 192 -36.89 -20.47 -26.61
CA SER A 192 -36.80 -20.22 -28.06
C SER A 192 -36.83 -21.57 -28.78
N GLY A 193 -38.04 -22.01 -29.13
CA GLY A 193 -38.26 -23.38 -29.62
C GLY A 193 -37.94 -24.41 -28.54
N LYS A 194 -37.05 -25.37 -28.84
CA LYS A 194 -36.57 -26.39 -27.89
C LYS A 194 -35.39 -25.93 -27.01
N PHE A 195 -34.94 -24.68 -27.16
CA PHE A 195 -33.82 -24.16 -26.39
C PHE A 195 -34.33 -23.27 -25.26
N LEU A 196 -33.78 -23.48 -24.07
CA LEU A 196 -33.93 -22.60 -22.92
C LEU A 196 -32.76 -21.61 -22.91
N ARG A 197 -33.08 -20.32 -22.84
CA ARG A 197 -32.12 -19.32 -22.42
C ARG A 197 -32.34 -19.05 -20.93
N GLU A 198 -31.41 -19.56 -20.15
CA GLU A 198 -31.33 -19.38 -18.71
C GLU A 198 -30.62 -18.08 -18.38
N TYR A 199 -31.23 -17.18 -17.62
CA TYR A 199 -30.60 -15.98 -17.08
C TYR A 199 -30.33 -16.15 -15.60
N TYR A 200 -29.12 -15.78 -15.18
CA TYR A 200 -28.71 -15.96 -13.79
C TYR A 200 -27.76 -14.86 -13.32
N CYS A 201 -27.67 -14.67 -12.01
CA CYS A 201 -26.68 -13.76 -11.43
C CYS A 201 -25.38 -14.51 -11.14
N ASN A 202 -24.28 -14.09 -11.78
CA ASN A 202 -22.99 -14.75 -11.58
C ASN A 202 -22.38 -14.40 -10.21
N LYS A 203 -21.28 -15.07 -9.85
CA LYS A 203 -20.57 -14.88 -8.56
C LYS A 203 -20.09 -13.45 -8.30
N ASN A 204 -19.99 -12.61 -9.33
CA ASN A 204 -19.60 -11.21 -9.23
C ASN A 204 -20.83 -10.28 -9.15
N GLY A 205 -22.04 -10.82 -9.03
CA GLY A 205 -23.30 -10.06 -8.98
C GLY A 205 -23.74 -9.49 -10.34
N ASN A 206 -23.19 -9.97 -11.45
CA ASN A 206 -23.53 -9.48 -12.79
C ASN A 206 -24.50 -10.44 -13.50
N LEU A 207 -25.40 -9.87 -14.31
CA LEU A 207 -26.30 -10.62 -15.18
C LEU A 207 -25.51 -11.45 -16.21
N ALA A 208 -25.79 -12.75 -16.25
CA ALA A 208 -25.26 -13.70 -17.21
C ALA A 208 -26.40 -14.53 -17.82
N ASN A 209 -26.09 -15.30 -18.87
CA ASN A 209 -27.04 -16.26 -19.43
C ASN A 209 -26.33 -17.49 -20.01
N GLN A 210 -27.05 -18.61 -20.05
CA GLN A 210 -26.63 -19.85 -20.68
C GLN A 210 -27.75 -20.33 -21.62
N VAL A 211 -27.37 -20.90 -22.76
CA VAL A 211 -28.32 -21.51 -23.69
C VAL A 211 -28.15 -23.02 -23.62
N MET A 212 -29.25 -23.74 -23.45
CA MET A 212 -29.27 -25.20 -23.44
C MET A 212 -30.44 -25.76 -24.21
N GLN A 213 -30.27 -26.97 -24.73
CA GLN A 213 -31.31 -27.67 -25.45
C GLN A 213 -32.09 -28.57 -24.49
N CYS A 214 -33.40 -28.37 -24.40
CA CYS A 214 -34.27 -29.22 -23.59
C CYS A 214 -34.64 -30.49 -24.37
N GLU A 215 -34.30 -31.67 -23.84
CA GLU A 215 -34.54 -32.95 -24.52
C GLU A 215 -36.03 -33.20 -24.78
N LYS A 216 -36.89 -32.84 -23.83
CA LYS A 216 -38.35 -33.00 -23.89
C LYS A 216 -39.09 -31.71 -24.27
N GLY A 217 -38.36 -30.73 -24.80
CA GLY A 217 -38.89 -29.43 -25.16
C GLY A 217 -38.81 -28.40 -24.04
N CYS A 218 -38.97 -27.12 -24.42
CA CYS A 218 -38.95 -25.98 -23.52
C CYS A 218 -40.34 -25.35 -23.54
N LEU A 219 -40.90 -25.10 -22.36
CA LEU A 219 -42.19 -24.43 -22.22
C LEU A 219 -42.15 -23.47 -21.02
N ASN A 220 -42.71 -22.27 -21.19
CA ASN A 220 -42.84 -21.25 -20.14
C ASN A 220 -41.54 -20.81 -19.45
N GLY A 221 -40.40 -20.92 -20.13
CA GLY A 221 -39.10 -20.57 -19.57
C GLY A 221 -38.49 -21.66 -18.70
N ALA A 222 -38.84 -22.94 -18.92
CA ALA A 222 -38.21 -24.08 -18.28
C ALA A 222 -38.19 -25.32 -19.21
N CYS A 223 -37.18 -26.16 -19.07
CA CYS A 223 -37.12 -27.48 -19.70
C CYS A 223 -38.16 -28.44 -19.08
N GLN A 224 -38.76 -29.28 -19.92
CA GLN A 224 -39.75 -30.26 -19.48
C GLN A 224 -39.09 -31.55 -18.96
N LYS A 225 -39.70 -32.17 -17.94
CA LYS A 225 -39.21 -33.40 -17.29
C LYS A 225 -39.66 -34.69 -17.96
#